data_AF-A0A967RXR9-F1
#
_entry.id   AF-A0A967RXR9-F1
#
_cell.length_a   1.000
_cell.length_b   1.000
_cell.length_c   1.000
_cell.angle_alpha   90.00
_cell.angle_beta   90.00
_cell.angle_gamma   90.00
#
_symmetry.space_group_name_H-M   'P 1'
#
loop_
_entity.id
_entity.type
_entity.pdbx_description
1 polymer ?
#
loop_
_entity_poly.entity_id
_entity_poly.type
_entity_poly.pdbx_seq_one_letter_code
_entity_poly.pdbx_strand_id
1 'polypeptide(L)' 'ARLPDGRAWGAVTGVFPDPDGEHLWVLDRCGANSCLDSDLDPVFRFDLDGNLVTSFGAGLFAWPHGFY' A
#
# COMPACT_ATOMS: atom_id res chain seq x y z
N ALA A 1 -6.12 -1.99 -9.76
CA ALA A 1 -5.59 -2.44 -8.47
C ALA A 1 -6.71 -2.97 -7.59
N ARG A 2 -6.61 -4.22 -7.10
CA ARG A 2 -7.55 -4.80 -6.13
C ARG A 2 -6.81 -5.13 -4.84
N LEU A 3 -7.35 -4.68 -3.71
CA LEU A 3 -6.78 -4.98 -2.39
C LEU A 3 -7.13 -6.41 -1.95
N PRO A 4 -6.27 -7.04 -1.12
CA PRO A 4 -6.52 -8.37 -0.59
C PRO A 4 -7.74 -8.36 0.33
N ASP A 5 -8.42 -9.51 0.42
CA ASP A 5 -9.56 -9.73 1.32
C ASP A 5 -10.75 -8.76 1.13
N GLY A 6 -10.80 -8.06 -0.01
CA GLY A 6 -11.88 -7.13 -0.33
C GLY A 6 -11.89 -5.85 0.51
N ARG A 7 -10.79 -5.53 1.21
CA ARG A 7 -10.71 -4.27 1.97
C ARG A 7 -10.82 -3.04 1.06
N ALA A 8 -11.31 -1.95 1.63
CA ALA A 8 -11.32 -0.65 0.99
C ALA A 8 -9.97 0.06 1.15
N TRP A 9 -9.68 0.98 0.22
CA TRP A 9 -8.60 1.94 0.38
C TRP A 9 -8.94 2.94 1.49
N GLY A 10 -7.93 3.32 2.26
CA GLY A 10 -7.96 4.48 3.13
C GLY A 10 -7.44 5.71 2.38
N ALA A 11 -6.77 6.58 3.13
CA ALA A 11 -6.05 7.70 2.55
C ALA A 11 -4.77 7.20 1.87
N VAL A 12 -4.81 7.05 0.54
CA VAL A 12 -3.63 6.76 -0.27
C VAL A 12 -2.69 7.98 -0.22
N THR A 13 -1.46 7.77 0.25
CA THR A 13 -0.48 8.84 0.46
C THR A 13 0.57 8.93 -0.63
N GLY A 14 0.73 7.89 -1.46
CA GLY A 14 1.67 7.91 -2.56
C GLY A 14 1.52 6.73 -3.49
N VAL A 15 1.88 6.96 -4.75
CA VAL A 15 2.03 5.95 -5.81
C VAL A 15 3.36 6.23 -6.50
N PHE A 16 4.24 5.22 -6.55
CA PHE A 16 5.60 5.37 -7.03
C PHE A 16 5.92 4.26 -8.04
N PRO A 17 6.56 4.57 -9.18
CA PRO A 17 7.13 3.53 -10.03
C PRO A 17 8.18 2.72 -9.27
N ASP A 18 8.13 1.40 -9.42
CA ASP A 18 9.23 0.56 -9.00
C ASP A 18 10.42 0.74 -9.97
N PRO A 19 11.67 0.81 -9.47
CA PRO A 19 12.86 0.88 -10.32
C PRO A 19 12.97 -0.23 -11.37
N ASP A 20 12.28 -1.36 -11.21
CA ASP A 20 12.25 -2.42 -12.23
C ASP A 20 11.47 -2.06 -13.50
N GLY A 21 10.64 -1.01 -13.47
CA GLY A 21 9.84 -0.56 -14.61
C GLY A 21 8.61 -1.44 -14.92
N GLU A 22 8.33 -2.45 -14.12
CA GLU A 22 7.23 -3.41 -14.29
C GLU A 22 6.17 -3.30 -13.19
N HIS A 23 6.49 -2.62 -12.08
CA HIS A 23 5.62 -2.53 -10.92
C HIS A 23 5.38 -1.09 -10.43
N LEU A 24 4.34 -0.95 -9.60
CA LEU A 24 4.02 0.27 -8.87
C LEU A 24 3.96 -0.04 -7.37
N TRP A 25 4.57 0.82 -6.57
CA TRP A 25 4.36 0.86 -5.13
C TRP A 25 3.23 1.81 -4.77
N VAL A 26 2.34 1.38 -3.87
CA VAL A 26 1.24 2.20 -3.35
C VAL A 26 1.30 2.20 -1.83
N LEU A 27 1.11 3.38 -1.25
CA LEU A 27 1.03 3.58 0.20
C LEU A 27 -0.40 3.95 0.60
N ASP A 28 -0.98 3.18 1.51
CA ASP A 28 -2.32 3.37 2.07
C ASP A 28 -2.26 3.70 3.56
N ARG A 29 -3.36 4.19 4.11
CA ARG A 29 -3.59 4.28 5.55
C ARG A 29 -4.62 3.27 6.04
N CYS A 30 -4.38 2.00 5.77
CA CYS A 30 -5.10 0.85 6.34
C CYS A 30 -6.63 0.92 6.25
N GLY A 31 -7.18 1.42 5.14
CA GLY A 31 -8.65 1.61 5.01
C GLY A 31 -9.22 2.82 5.76
N ALA A 32 -8.38 3.64 6.38
CA ALA A 32 -8.73 4.79 7.22
C ALA A 32 -7.83 6.01 6.92
N ASN A 33 -7.74 6.95 7.86
CA ASN A 33 -6.83 8.10 7.75
C ASN A 33 -5.51 7.92 8.53
N SER A 34 -5.31 6.77 9.18
CA SER A 34 -4.07 6.34 9.82
C SER A 34 -4.04 4.82 9.95
N CYS A 35 -2.85 4.26 10.17
CA CYS A 35 -2.64 2.84 10.46
C CYS A 35 -2.33 2.58 11.94
N LEU A 36 -2.60 3.55 12.82
CA LEU A 36 -2.41 3.35 14.25
C LEU A 36 -3.31 2.20 14.73
N ASP A 37 -2.73 1.27 15.49
CA ASP A 37 -3.40 0.07 16.00
C ASP A 37 -3.97 -0.88 14.92
N SER A 38 -3.51 -0.75 13.66
CA SER A 38 -3.88 -1.62 12.55
C SER A 38 -2.85 -2.75 12.34
N ASP A 39 -3.35 -3.95 12.06
CA ASP A 39 -2.58 -5.13 11.62
C ASP A 39 -2.58 -5.31 10.11
N LEU A 40 -3.16 -4.37 9.36
CA LEU A 40 -3.14 -4.39 7.90
C LEU A 40 -1.81 -3.85 7.34
N ASP A 41 -1.32 -4.49 6.28
CA ASP A 41 -0.20 -3.97 5.50
C ASP A 41 -0.60 -2.66 4.78
N PRO A 42 0.18 -1.57 4.95
CA PRO A 42 -0.08 -0.33 4.23
C PRO A 42 0.78 -0.12 2.97
N VAL A 43 1.80 -0.95 2.75
CA VAL A 43 2.69 -0.85 1.59
C VAL A 43 2.37 -1.98 0.62
N PHE A 44 2.10 -1.63 -0.63
CA PHE A 44 1.71 -2.60 -1.66
C PHE A 44 2.55 -2.45 -2.90
N ARG A 45 2.81 -3.58 -3.55
CA ARG A 45 3.36 -3.65 -4.89
C ARG A 45 2.33 -4.25 -5.84
N PHE A 46 2.04 -3.55 -6.93
CA PHE A 46 1.18 -4.04 -7.99
C PHE A 46 1.97 -4.17 -9.29
N ASP A 47 1.57 -5.11 -10.14
CA ASP A 47 1.95 -5.07 -11.56
C ASP A 47 1.15 -3.97 -12.30
N LEU A 48 1.48 -3.72 -13.57
CA LEU A 48 0.83 -2.68 -14.38
C LEU A 48 -0.65 -2.98 -14.71
N ASP A 49 -1.08 -4.23 -14.61
CA ASP A 49 -2.49 -4.63 -14.75
C ASP A 49 -3.27 -4.42 -13.44
N GLY A 50 -2.57 -4.12 -12.34
CA GLY A 50 -3.15 -3.86 -11.04
C GLY A 50 -3.41 -5.13 -10.22
N ASN A 51 -2.72 -6.23 -10.51
CA ASN A 51 -2.69 -7.40 -9.64
C ASN A 51 -1.70 -7.17 -8.50
N LEU A 52 -2.08 -7.57 -7.28
CA LEU A 52 -1.21 -7.46 -6.13
C LEU A 52 -0.09 -8.50 -6.24
N VAL A 53 1.15 -8.03 -6.19
CA VAL A 53 2.36 -8.88 -6.20
C VAL A 53 2.83 -9.15 -4.77
N THR A 54 2.87 -8.13 -3.92
CA THR A 54 3.20 -8.27 -2.50
C THR A 54 2.69 -7.09 -1.67
N SER A 55 2.59 -7.28 -0.35
CA SER A 55 2.35 -6.21 0.61
C SER A 55 3.15 -6.45 1.89
N PHE A 56 3.43 -5.38 2.64
CA PHE A 56 4.07 -5.46 3.95
C PHE A 56 3.79 -4.22 4.81
N GLY A 57 4.21 -4.28 6.07
CA GLY A 57 4.22 -3.15 7.00
C GLY A 57 3.14 -3.16 8.08
N ALA A 58 2.36 -4.24 8.19
CA ALA A 58 1.42 -4.47 9.28
C ALA A 58 2.02 -4.15 10.66
N GLY A 59 1.37 -3.29 11.43
CA GLY A 59 1.81 -2.88 12.77
C GLY A 59 3.12 -2.07 12.83
N LEU A 60 3.74 -1.75 11.70
CA LEU A 60 5.02 -1.02 11.66
C LEU A 60 4.86 0.49 11.42
N PHE A 61 3.80 0.89 10.72
CA PHE A 61 3.60 2.28 10.30
C PHE A 61 2.29 2.84 10.83
N ALA A 62 2.33 4.02 11.43
CA ALA A 62 1.12 4.78 11.73
C ALA A 62 0.71 5.70 10.56
N TRP A 63 1.71 6.25 9.85
CA TRP A 63 1.54 7.26 8.80
C TRP A 63 2.59 7.08 7.68
N PRO A 64 2.39 6.13 6.75
CA PRO A 64 3.28 5.96 5.59
C PRO A 64 3.18 7.18 4.66
N HIS A 65 4.31 7.79 4.28
CA HIS A 65 4.35 9.10 3.59
C HIS A 65 5.14 9.15 2.29
N GLY A 66 5.94 8.14 1.99
CA GLY A 66 6.65 8.10 0.72
C GLY A 66 7.96 7.33 0.80
N PHE A 67 8.52 7.12 -0.38
CA PHE A 67 9.89 6.67 -0.57
C PHE A 67 10.76 7.85 -0.99
N TYR A 68 12.07 7.73 -0.78
CA TYR A 68 13.08 8.70 -1.21
C TYR A 68 13.78 8.20 -2.47
#